data_AF-A0AAW0WG83-F1
#
_entry.id   AF-A0AAW0WG83-F1
#
_cell.length_a   1.000
_cell.length_b   1.000
_cell.length_c   1.000
_cell.angle_alpha   90.00
_cell.angle_beta   90.00
_cell.angle_gamma   90.00
#
_symmetry.space_group_name_H-M   'P 1'
#
loop_
_entity.id
_entity.type
_entity.pdbx_description
1 polymer ?
#
loop_
_entity_poly.entity_id
_entity_poly.type
_entity_poly.pdbx_seq_one_letter_code
_entity_poly.pdbx_strand_id
1 'polypeptide(L)'
;MSTKLSFVQLRSFLSSVVVGLQDRLGESSAGVALVITTVFSLRGHQLHQHIKELLDSIYNRLEKVTHPETRRRTVEALTRLASHNLNLVLDTILTYPLPYEKGVCETWHNLGHDAQLCESAITLLTQILERTQLYSEQPTTTDATVKIATIPPLSAICGLCELMHDLRSHKESTEGEHEDSDWEKVEGGEAVKVTHHWTASQQIINNNFPSLAALLLLSYGSYVGVVAPLHQTASANSKSAFNFIPNRGATTLVPTKVVLLCLQSLVDVIECESLCTVLGSKIRDENDDNLEIFLHTISEIIA
;
A
#
# COMPACT_ATOMS: atom_id res chain seq x y z
N MET A 1 -35.78 -5.73 25.87
CA MET A 1 -34.31 -5.86 26.04
C MET A 1 -33.75 -6.37 24.72
N SER A 2 -32.97 -5.56 24.00
CA SER A 2 -32.36 -6.01 22.74
C SER A 2 -31.20 -6.97 23.08
N THR A 3 -31.38 -8.26 22.79
CA THR A 3 -30.34 -9.27 23.00
C THR A 3 -29.22 -9.05 21.99
N LYS A 4 -28.02 -8.74 22.49
CA LYS A 4 -26.83 -8.60 21.63
C LYS A 4 -26.62 -9.90 20.85
N LEU A 5 -26.43 -9.80 19.53
CA LEU A 5 -26.11 -10.94 18.67
C LEU A 5 -24.88 -11.69 19.22
N SER A 6 -24.99 -13.01 19.38
CA SER A 6 -23.85 -13.85 19.74
C SER A 6 -22.76 -13.79 18.66
N PHE A 7 -21.54 -14.19 18.99
CA PHE A 7 -20.44 -14.20 18.01
C PHE A 7 -20.76 -15.03 16.76
N VAL A 8 -21.36 -16.22 16.95
CA VAL A 8 -21.76 -17.11 15.85
C VAL A 8 -22.83 -16.45 14.96
N GLN A 9 -23.80 -15.77 15.57
CA GLN A 9 -24.83 -15.04 14.85
C GLN A 9 -24.25 -13.84 14.10
N LEU A 10 -23.32 -13.09 14.72
CA LEU A 10 -22.62 -11.98 14.09
C LEU A 10 -21.85 -12.43 12.86
N ARG A 11 -21.10 -13.53 12.96
CA ARG A 11 -20.37 -14.10 11.83
C ARG A 11 -21.31 -14.48 10.69
N SER A 12 -22.37 -15.23 11.01
CA SER A 12 -23.36 -15.67 10.01
C SER A 12 -24.04 -14.48 9.33
N PHE A 13 -24.33 -13.42 10.10
CA PHE A 13 -24.85 -12.16 9.59
C PHE A 13 -23.86 -11.51 8.63
N LEU A 14 -22.58 -11.33 9.02
CA LEU A 14 -21.56 -10.72 8.17
C LEU A 14 -21.35 -11.49 6.87
N SER A 15 -21.23 -12.82 6.93
CA SER A 15 -21.11 -13.67 5.73
C SER A 15 -22.28 -13.49 4.76
N SER A 16 -23.49 -13.24 5.28
CA SER A 16 -24.69 -13.01 4.47
C SER A 16 -24.74 -11.59 3.90
N VAL A 17 -24.45 -10.59 4.72
CA VAL A 17 -24.53 -9.17 4.36
C VAL A 17 -23.47 -8.79 3.34
N VAL A 18 -22.25 -9.34 3.42
CA VAL A 18 -21.17 -9.09 2.47
C VAL A 18 -21.57 -9.44 1.02
N VAL A 19 -22.49 -10.39 0.81
CA VAL A 19 -23.04 -10.71 -0.52
C VAL A 19 -23.75 -9.49 -1.15
N GLY A 20 -24.43 -8.69 -0.34
CA GLY A 20 -25.17 -7.50 -0.77
C GLY A 20 -24.31 -6.35 -1.29
N LEU A 21 -22.98 -6.41 -1.12
CA LEU A 21 -22.07 -5.42 -1.72
C LEU A 21 -22.18 -5.39 -3.25
N GLN A 22 -22.67 -6.46 -3.86
CA GLN A 22 -22.85 -6.59 -5.31
C GLN A 22 -24.32 -6.48 -5.72
N ASP A 23 -25.17 -5.85 -4.90
CA ASP A 23 -26.54 -5.53 -5.27
C ASP A 23 -26.56 -4.70 -6.58
N ARG A 24 -27.56 -4.94 -7.41
CA ARG A 24 -27.74 -4.23 -8.70
C ARG A 24 -28.09 -2.76 -8.48
N LEU A 25 -28.73 -2.44 -7.36
CA LEU A 25 -29.08 -1.08 -7.00
C LEU A 25 -27.94 -0.45 -6.17
N GLY A 26 -27.33 0.61 -6.70
CA GLY A 26 -26.22 1.33 -6.07
C GLY A 26 -26.52 1.72 -4.61
N GLU A 27 -27.66 2.35 -4.37
CA GLU A 27 -28.11 2.74 -3.02
C GLU A 27 -28.26 1.56 -2.05
N SER A 28 -28.76 0.42 -2.54
CA SER A 28 -28.87 -0.81 -1.73
C SER A 28 -27.49 -1.30 -1.32
N SER A 29 -26.58 -1.44 -2.30
CA SER A 29 -25.20 -1.88 -2.03
C SER A 29 -24.44 -0.91 -1.13
N ALA A 30 -24.66 0.40 -1.26
CA ALA A 30 -24.06 1.42 -0.40
C ALA A 30 -24.58 1.35 1.03
N GLY A 31 -25.88 1.08 1.20
CA GLY A 31 -26.49 0.79 2.50
C GLY A 31 -25.90 -0.46 3.15
N VAL A 32 -25.66 -1.52 2.37
CA VAL A 32 -24.97 -2.72 2.84
C VAL A 32 -23.56 -2.41 3.31
N ALA A 33 -22.79 -1.65 2.53
CA ALA A 33 -21.44 -1.22 2.91
C ALA A 33 -21.47 -0.43 4.23
N LEU A 34 -22.41 0.51 4.40
CA LEU A 34 -22.60 1.26 5.66
C LEU A 34 -22.92 0.34 6.85
N VAL A 35 -23.76 -0.69 6.67
CA VAL A 35 -24.04 -1.67 7.72
C VAL A 35 -22.76 -2.40 8.13
N ILE A 36 -21.93 -2.83 7.16
CA ILE A 36 -20.65 -3.48 7.43
C ILE A 36 -19.70 -2.53 8.18
N THR A 37 -19.56 -1.29 7.72
CA THR A 37 -18.76 -0.25 8.40
C THR A 37 -19.21 -0.08 9.85
N THR A 38 -20.51 0.02 10.09
CA THR A 38 -21.08 0.19 11.44
C THR A 38 -20.77 -1.00 12.33
N VAL A 39 -20.90 -2.22 11.81
CA VAL A 39 -20.61 -3.44 12.56
C VAL A 39 -19.13 -3.54 12.91
N PHE A 40 -18.22 -3.25 11.96
CA PHE A 40 -16.79 -3.26 12.22
C PHE A 40 -16.37 -2.18 13.22
N SER A 41 -16.93 -0.97 13.14
CA SER A 41 -16.70 0.08 14.14
C SER A 41 -17.10 -0.35 15.55
N LEU A 42 -18.26 -1.01 15.71
CA LEU A 42 -18.79 -1.36 17.03
C LEU A 42 -18.22 -2.67 17.59
N ARG A 43 -17.88 -3.64 16.73
CA ARG A 43 -17.59 -5.03 17.13
C ARG A 43 -16.36 -5.63 16.48
N GLY A 44 -15.52 -4.85 15.80
CA GLY A 44 -14.32 -5.32 15.12
C GLY A 44 -13.36 -6.12 16.02
N HIS A 45 -13.18 -5.72 17.27
CA HIS A 45 -12.33 -6.40 18.26
C HIS A 45 -12.70 -7.89 18.50
N GLN A 46 -13.95 -8.28 18.21
CA GLN A 46 -14.42 -9.65 18.40
C GLN A 46 -14.12 -10.55 17.21
N LEU A 47 -13.69 -9.98 16.08
CA LEU A 47 -13.59 -10.67 14.79
C LEU A 47 -12.20 -11.24 14.50
N HIS A 48 -11.24 -11.16 15.42
CA HIS A 48 -9.83 -11.55 15.19
C HIS A 48 -9.66 -12.93 14.56
N GLN A 49 -10.43 -13.95 14.97
CA GLN A 49 -10.34 -15.31 14.42
C GLN A 49 -10.84 -15.45 12.96
N HIS A 50 -11.53 -14.44 12.43
CA HIS A 50 -12.25 -14.50 11.15
C HIS A 50 -11.80 -13.40 10.18
N ILE A 51 -10.77 -12.62 10.52
CA ILE A 51 -10.27 -11.53 9.69
C ILE A 51 -9.96 -12.03 8.28
N LYS A 52 -9.18 -13.12 8.16
CA LYS A 52 -8.81 -13.66 6.84
C LYS A 52 -10.04 -14.02 5.99
N GLU A 53 -11.00 -14.75 6.55
CA GLU A 53 -12.22 -15.14 5.82
C GLU A 53 -13.03 -13.91 5.39
N LEU A 54 -13.13 -12.90 6.25
CA LEU A 54 -13.83 -11.65 5.95
C LEU A 54 -13.13 -10.84 4.86
N LEU A 55 -11.82 -10.65 4.97
CA LEU A 55 -11.02 -9.93 3.97
C LEU A 55 -11.12 -10.63 2.60
N ASP A 56 -10.92 -11.95 2.55
CA ASP A 56 -11.04 -12.74 1.32
C ASP A 56 -12.44 -12.58 0.70
N SER A 57 -13.51 -12.66 1.51
CA SER A 57 -14.88 -12.50 1.04
C SER A 57 -15.18 -11.09 0.52
N ILE A 58 -14.68 -10.06 1.20
CA ILE A 58 -14.91 -8.66 0.84
C ILE A 58 -14.11 -8.28 -0.41
N TYR A 59 -12.80 -8.54 -0.46
CA TYR A 59 -11.96 -8.17 -1.61
C TYR A 59 -12.40 -8.86 -2.90
N ASN A 60 -12.75 -10.16 -2.85
CA ASN A 60 -13.28 -10.89 -4.01
C ASN A 60 -14.57 -10.27 -4.60
N ARG A 61 -15.31 -9.51 -3.79
CA ARG A 61 -16.52 -8.79 -4.22
C ARG A 61 -16.22 -7.36 -4.61
N LEU A 62 -15.32 -6.69 -3.87
CA LEU A 62 -14.94 -5.30 -4.08
C LEU A 62 -14.44 -5.05 -5.50
N GLU A 63 -13.70 -6.00 -6.09
CA GLU A 63 -13.24 -5.92 -7.48
C GLU A 63 -14.37 -5.94 -8.52
N LYS A 64 -15.57 -6.33 -8.12
CA LYS A 64 -16.77 -6.35 -8.97
C LYS A 64 -17.77 -5.24 -8.63
N VAL A 65 -17.48 -4.41 -7.62
CA VAL A 65 -18.32 -3.27 -7.24
C VAL A 65 -18.02 -2.11 -8.17
N THR A 66 -19.04 -1.68 -8.93
CA THR A 66 -18.95 -0.53 -9.84
C THR A 66 -19.46 0.77 -9.22
N HIS A 67 -20.30 0.70 -8.19
CA HIS A 67 -20.84 1.88 -7.53
C HIS A 67 -19.78 2.55 -6.65
N PRO A 68 -19.39 3.81 -6.92
CA PRO A 68 -18.25 4.46 -6.24
C PRO A 68 -18.41 4.55 -4.73
N GLU A 69 -19.61 4.93 -4.26
CA GLU A 69 -19.87 5.11 -2.83
C GLU A 69 -19.86 3.77 -2.08
N THR A 70 -20.34 2.70 -2.71
CA THR A 70 -20.26 1.34 -2.14
C THR A 70 -18.82 0.93 -1.97
N ARG A 71 -17.98 1.16 -2.99
CA ARG A 71 -16.55 0.85 -2.94
C ARG A 71 -15.86 1.63 -1.84
N ARG A 72 -16.02 2.96 -1.82
CA ARG A 72 -15.45 3.86 -0.80
C ARG A 72 -15.84 3.45 0.62
N ARG A 73 -17.13 3.21 0.89
CA ARG A 73 -17.61 2.77 2.21
C ARG A 73 -17.10 1.39 2.61
N THR A 74 -16.93 0.49 1.64
CA THR A 74 -16.38 -0.85 1.90
C THR A 74 -14.92 -0.76 2.31
N VAL A 75 -14.11 0.05 1.61
CA VAL A 75 -12.72 0.32 2.00
C VAL A 75 -12.68 0.98 3.39
N GLU A 76 -13.53 1.97 3.66
CA GLU A 76 -13.65 2.56 5.01
C GLU A 76 -13.98 1.49 6.06
N ALA A 77 -14.88 0.55 5.77
CA ALA A 77 -15.18 -0.55 6.68
C ALA A 77 -13.92 -1.38 6.99
N LEU A 78 -13.14 -1.73 5.98
CA LEU A 78 -11.87 -2.47 6.15
C LEU A 78 -10.89 -1.70 7.04
N THR A 79 -10.80 -0.38 6.89
CA THR A 79 -10.02 0.49 7.77
C THR A 79 -10.53 0.46 9.22
N ARG A 80 -11.86 0.45 9.44
CA ARG A 80 -12.45 0.28 10.79
C ARG A 80 -12.17 -1.11 11.36
N LEU A 81 -12.08 -2.15 10.54
CA LEU A 81 -11.68 -3.48 11.01
C LEU A 81 -10.21 -3.47 11.45
N ALA A 82 -9.35 -2.81 10.67
CA ALA A 82 -7.93 -2.64 10.97
C ALA A 82 -7.71 -1.85 12.25
N SER A 83 -8.50 -0.81 12.54
CA SER A 83 -8.36 -0.05 13.79
C SER A 83 -8.57 -0.87 15.06
N HIS A 84 -9.24 -2.03 14.96
CA HIS A 84 -9.39 -2.97 16.08
C HIS A 84 -8.35 -4.10 16.07
N ASN A 85 -7.79 -4.44 14.91
CA ASN A 85 -6.97 -5.67 14.73
C ASN A 85 -5.84 -5.48 13.71
N LEU A 86 -5.12 -4.35 13.78
CA LEU A 86 -4.23 -3.91 12.71
C LEU A 86 -3.23 -4.98 12.28
N ASN A 87 -2.47 -5.55 13.22
CA ASN A 87 -1.45 -6.56 12.90
C ASN A 87 -2.01 -7.75 12.11
N LEU A 88 -3.18 -8.28 12.50
CA LEU A 88 -3.79 -9.40 11.79
C LEU A 88 -4.28 -9.01 10.39
N VAL A 89 -4.78 -7.78 10.22
CA VAL A 89 -5.16 -7.25 8.91
C VAL A 89 -3.91 -7.09 8.04
N LEU A 90 -2.85 -6.46 8.55
CA LEU A 90 -1.59 -6.27 7.85
C LEU A 90 -0.94 -7.59 7.47
N ASP A 91 -0.80 -8.52 8.42
CA ASP A 91 -0.27 -9.87 8.18
C ASP A 91 -1.04 -10.57 7.06
N THR A 92 -2.39 -10.43 7.03
CA THR A 92 -3.22 -11.03 5.99
C THR A 92 -3.00 -10.37 4.63
N ILE A 93 -3.12 -9.05 4.53
CA ILE A 93 -3.02 -8.35 3.24
C ILE A 93 -1.60 -8.44 2.64
N LEU A 94 -0.56 -8.56 3.48
CA LEU A 94 0.81 -8.79 3.02
C LEU A 94 1.01 -10.16 2.34
N THR A 95 0.12 -11.13 2.60
CA THR A 95 0.12 -12.44 1.91
C THR A 95 -0.59 -12.43 0.55
N TYR A 96 -1.28 -11.35 0.21
CA TYR A 96 -1.96 -11.24 -1.07
C TYR A 96 -0.97 -11.10 -2.23
N PRO A 97 -1.32 -11.62 -3.42
CA PRO A 97 -0.41 -11.66 -4.54
C PRO A 97 -0.01 -10.25 -4.98
N LEU A 98 1.25 -10.10 -5.39
CA LEU A 98 1.77 -8.86 -5.95
C LEU A 98 1.63 -8.86 -7.50
N PRO A 99 1.41 -7.70 -8.14
CA PRO A 99 1.02 -6.43 -7.53
C PRO A 99 -0.35 -6.53 -6.85
N TYR A 100 -0.54 -5.75 -5.79
CA TYR A 100 -1.79 -5.76 -5.03
C TYR A 100 -2.99 -5.37 -5.90
N GLU A 101 -4.12 -6.03 -5.63
CA GLU A 101 -5.40 -5.66 -6.23
C GLU A 101 -5.85 -4.28 -5.75
N LYS A 102 -6.64 -3.59 -6.58
CA LYS A 102 -7.03 -2.19 -6.35
C LYS A 102 -7.65 -1.98 -4.96
N GLY A 103 -8.51 -2.90 -4.49
CA GLY A 103 -9.13 -2.80 -3.17
C GLY A 103 -8.14 -2.85 -2.02
N VAL A 104 -7.06 -3.64 -2.16
CA VAL A 104 -6.00 -3.75 -1.17
C VAL A 104 -5.18 -2.46 -1.13
N CYS A 105 -4.83 -1.89 -2.30
CA CYS A 105 -4.17 -0.58 -2.39
C CYS A 105 -5.01 0.51 -1.71
N GLU A 106 -6.30 0.63 -2.03
CA GLU A 106 -7.19 1.63 -1.41
C GLU A 106 -7.27 1.48 0.12
N THR A 107 -7.16 0.25 0.63
CA THR A 107 -7.13 0.01 2.08
C THR A 107 -5.84 0.53 2.69
N TRP A 108 -4.68 0.29 2.05
CA TRP A 108 -3.41 0.89 2.46
C TRP A 108 -3.44 2.42 2.43
N HIS A 109 -4.05 3.02 1.40
CA HIS A 109 -4.21 4.47 1.28
C HIS A 109 -4.95 5.04 2.49
N ASN A 110 -6.09 4.44 2.86
CA ASN A 110 -6.84 4.83 4.05
C ASN A 110 -6.06 4.63 5.37
N LEU A 111 -5.24 3.59 5.47
CA LEU A 111 -4.37 3.40 6.64
C LEU A 111 -3.32 4.51 6.74
N GLY A 112 -2.82 5.00 5.62
CA GLY A 112 -1.87 6.12 5.56
C GLY A 112 -2.45 7.44 6.08
N HIS A 113 -3.73 7.70 5.82
CA HIS A 113 -4.43 8.91 6.29
C HIS A 113 -4.69 8.95 7.80
N ASP A 114 -4.80 7.79 8.46
CA ASP A 114 -4.94 7.72 9.92
C ASP A 114 -3.56 7.63 10.59
N ALA A 115 -3.17 8.67 11.31
CA ALA A 115 -1.84 8.78 11.91
C ALA A 115 -1.46 7.59 12.81
N GLN A 116 -2.39 7.07 13.62
CA GLN A 116 -2.09 5.96 14.53
C GLN A 116 -1.91 4.64 13.78
N LEU A 117 -2.73 4.41 12.75
CA LEU A 117 -2.63 3.23 11.90
C LEU A 117 -1.37 3.30 11.03
N CYS A 118 -1.06 4.48 10.49
CA CYS A 118 0.13 4.76 9.70
C CYS A 118 1.42 4.47 10.49
N GLU A 119 1.56 5.04 11.70
CA GLU A 119 2.73 4.80 12.57
C GLU A 119 2.91 3.32 12.90
N SER A 120 1.81 2.65 13.25
CA SER A 120 1.82 1.22 13.58
C SER A 120 2.15 0.35 12.36
N ALA A 121 1.65 0.71 11.19
CA ALA A 121 1.95 0.02 9.94
C ALA A 121 3.43 0.20 9.54
N ILE A 122 3.97 1.42 9.60
CA ILE A 122 5.39 1.70 9.36
C ILE A 122 6.26 0.86 10.30
N THR A 123 5.89 0.79 11.58
CA THR A 123 6.63 -0.01 12.57
C THR A 123 6.67 -1.49 12.18
N LEU A 124 5.53 -2.08 11.79
CA LEU A 124 5.48 -3.48 11.35
C LEU A 124 6.30 -3.71 10.08
N LEU A 125 6.11 -2.86 9.06
CA LEU A 125 6.79 -2.97 7.77
C LEU A 125 8.32 -2.85 7.93
N THR A 126 8.77 -1.92 8.76
CA THR A 126 10.18 -1.75 9.15
C THR A 126 10.72 -3.04 9.80
N GLN A 127 9.99 -3.61 10.77
CA GLN A 127 10.40 -4.86 11.40
C GLN A 127 10.49 -6.04 10.43
N ILE A 128 9.62 -6.09 9.41
CA ILE A 128 9.71 -7.11 8.36
C ILE A 128 11.01 -6.94 7.57
N LEU A 129 11.35 -5.72 7.16
CA LEU A 129 12.58 -5.44 6.40
C LEU A 129 13.86 -5.73 7.21
N GLU A 130 13.85 -5.48 8.51
CA GLU A 130 14.99 -5.74 9.39
C GLU A 130 15.19 -7.23 9.70
N ARG A 131 14.11 -8.02 9.75
CA ARG A 131 14.14 -9.40 10.27
C ARG A 131 14.07 -10.47 9.19
N THR A 132 13.77 -10.10 7.95
CA THR A 132 13.62 -11.06 6.85
C THR A 132 14.76 -10.96 5.86
N GLN A 133 15.18 -12.11 5.35
CA GLN A 133 16.21 -12.16 4.32
C GLN A 133 15.62 -11.66 3.00
N LEU A 134 16.26 -10.67 2.37
CA LEU A 134 15.74 -10.01 1.15
C LEU A 134 15.65 -10.94 -0.06
N TYR A 135 16.62 -11.83 -0.25
CA TYR A 135 16.65 -12.78 -1.36
C TYR A 135 17.19 -14.15 -0.91
N SER A 136 16.84 -15.19 -1.65
CA SER A 136 17.40 -16.53 -1.53
C SER A 136 18.21 -16.88 -2.76
N GLU A 137 19.29 -17.63 -2.60
CA GLU A 137 20.08 -18.15 -3.72
C GLU A 137 19.60 -19.56 -4.05
N GLN A 138 19.33 -19.81 -5.33
CA GLN A 138 18.91 -21.12 -5.81
C GLN A 138 19.86 -21.59 -6.92
N PRO A 139 20.30 -22.87 -6.88
CA PRO A 139 21.09 -23.44 -7.97
C PRO A 139 20.22 -23.61 -9.21
N THR A 140 20.78 -23.28 -10.36
CA THR A 140 20.16 -23.49 -11.68
C THR A 140 20.61 -24.83 -12.26
N THR A 141 19.92 -25.29 -13.31
CA THR A 141 20.29 -26.52 -14.05
C THR A 141 21.67 -26.44 -14.71
N THR A 142 22.26 -25.24 -14.83
CA THR A 142 23.58 -24.98 -15.40
C THR A 142 24.66 -24.79 -14.32
N ASP A 143 24.39 -25.16 -13.06
CA ASP A 143 25.29 -25.00 -11.90
C ASP A 143 25.63 -23.53 -11.54
N ALA A 144 24.96 -22.57 -12.18
CA ALA A 144 25.00 -21.16 -11.79
C ALA A 144 24.02 -20.91 -10.64
N THR A 145 24.26 -19.91 -9.80
CA THR A 145 23.31 -19.48 -8.77
C THR A 145 22.48 -18.31 -9.27
N VAL A 146 21.17 -18.34 -9.00
CA VAL A 146 20.26 -17.21 -9.23
C VAL A 146 19.76 -16.69 -7.89
N LYS A 147 19.75 -15.36 -7.74
CA LYS A 147 19.16 -14.70 -6.57
C LYS A 147 17.69 -14.42 -6.85
N ILE A 148 16.81 -14.93 -6.00
CA ILE A 148 15.36 -14.75 -6.10
C ILE A 148 14.89 -13.96 -4.88
N ALA A 149 14.21 -12.84 -5.09
CA ALA A 149 13.66 -12.03 -4.00
C ALA A 149 12.68 -12.86 -3.17
N THR A 150 12.74 -12.73 -1.85
CA THR A 150 11.74 -13.34 -0.97
C THR A 150 10.50 -12.46 -0.93
N ILE A 151 9.35 -13.09 -0.73
CA ILE A 151 8.05 -12.38 -0.75
C ILE A 151 7.90 -11.40 0.42
N PRO A 152 8.20 -11.76 1.69
CA PRO A 152 7.87 -10.89 2.82
C PRO A 152 8.43 -9.45 2.75
N PRO A 153 9.74 -9.22 2.50
CA PRO A 153 10.27 -7.87 2.39
C PRO A 153 9.77 -7.14 1.14
N LEU A 154 9.59 -7.86 0.02
CA LEU A 154 9.05 -7.26 -1.20
C LEU A 154 7.59 -6.79 -1.02
N SER A 155 6.76 -7.61 -0.37
CA SER A 155 5.40 -7.25 0.03
C SER A 155 5.41 -6.05 0.98
N ALA A 156 6.35 -5.99 1.93
CA ALA A 156 6.46 -4.86 2.85
C ALA A 156 6.83 -3.55 2.14
N ILE A 157 7.75 -3.58 1.17
CA ILE A 157 8.10 -2.42 0.34
C ILE A 157 6.89 -1.96 -0.49
N CYS A 158 6.16 -2.89 -1.11
CA CYS A 158 4.92 -2.56 -1.81
C CYS A 158 3.87 -1.94 -0.85
N GLY A 159 3.72 -2.49 0.36
CA GLY A 159 2.84 -1.94 1.38
C GLY A 159 3.23 -0.52 1.79
N LEU A 160 4.53 -0.24 1.94
CA LEU A 160 5.05 1.11 2.19
C LEU A 160 4.73 2.08 1.04
N CYS A 161 4.91 1.66 -0.22
CA CYS A 161 4.53 2.46 -1.39
C CYS A 161 3.06 2.88 -1.34
N GLU A 162 2.17 1.91 -1.09
CA GLU A 162 0.74 2.17 -1.03
C GLU A 162 0.38 3.02 0.20
N LEU A 163 0.96 2.75 1.38
CA LEU A 163 0.72 3.54 2.59
C LEU A 163 1.05 5.04 2.38
N MET A 164 2.09 5.33 1.60
CA MET A 164 2.51 6.71 1.30
C MET A 164 1.79 7.32 0.08
N HIS A 165 0.95 6.57 -0.63
CA HIS A 165 0.45 6.94 -1.96
C HIS A 165 -0.21 8.33 -1.99
N ASP A 166 -1.13 8.58 -1.07
CA ASP A 166 -1.90 9.82 -0.98
C ASP A 166 -1.22 10.90 -0.11
N LEU A 167 -0.10 10.56 0.54
CA LEU A 167 0.64 11.48 1.41
C LEU A 167 1.64 12.35 0.62
N ARG A 168 1.95 11.96 -0.62
CA ARG A 168 2.82 12.71 -1.52
C ARG A 168 2.15 14.05 -1.84
N SER A 169 2.88 15.17 -1.76
CA SER A 169 2.28 16.44 -2.12
C SER A 169 1.94 16.44 -3.61
N HIS A 170 0.64 16.54 -3.90
CA HIS A 170 0.22 16.94 -5.24
C HIS A 170 0.75 18.36 -5.43
N LYS A 171 1.83 18.53 -6.21
CA LYS A 171 1.99 19.76 -6.98
C LYS A 171 0.74 19.85 -7.83
N GLU A 172 -0.28 20.56 -7.33
CA GLU A 172 -1.42 20.96 -8.15
C GLU A 172 -0.84 21.63 -9.38
N SER A 173 -0.92 20.93 -10.51
CA SER A 173 -0.85 21.54 -11.82
C SER A 173 -2.06 22.46 -11.95
N THR A 174 -1.98 23.65 -11.35
CA THR A 174 -2.67 24.84 -11.84
C THR A 174 -1.94 25.30 -13.10
N GLU A 175 -1.95 24.45 -14.13
CA GLU A 175 -1.81 24.93 -15.50
C GLU A 175 -3.17 25.49 -15.88
N GLY A 176 -3.19 26.79 -16.15
CA GLY A 176 -4.38 27.61 -16.09
C GLY A 176 -5.48 27.20 -17.06
N GLU A 177 -6.68 27.08 -16.52
CA GLU A 177 -7.87 27.52 -17.25
C GLU A 177 -7.78 29.05 -17.37
N HIS A 178 -7.30 29.49 -18.53
CA HIS A 178 -7.40 30.87 -18.97
C HIS A 178 -8.87 31.13 -19.32
N GLU A 179 -9.69 31.38 -18.29
CA GLU A 179 -10.97 32.05 -18.49
C GLU A 179 -10.71 33.55 -18.44
N ASP A 180 -10.80 34.17 -19.63
CA ASP A 180 -10.97 35.61 -19.81
C ASP A 180 -12.10 36.09 -18.88
N SER A 181 -11.77 36.81 -17.82
CA SER A 181 -12.75 37.63 -17.11
C SER A 181 -12.10 38.90 -16.58
N ASP A 182 -12.74 39.99 -16.99
CA ASP A 182 -12.47 41.40 -16.80
C ASP A 182 -11.66 41.84 -15.57
N TRP A 183 -10.71 42.70 -15.90
CA TRP A 183 -10.04 43.67 -15.05
C TRP A 183 -11.05 44.44 -14.17
N GLU A 184 -10.97 44.30 -12.85
CA GLU A 184 -11.27 45.43 -11.97
C GLU A 184 -10.40 45.37 -10.73
N LYS A 185 -9.64 46.45 -10.55
CA LYS A 185 -8.64 46.65 -9.50
C LYS A 185 -9.30 46.63 -8.12
N VAL A 186 -8.83 45.75 -7.25
CA VAL A 186 -8.87 45.96 -5.80
C VAL A 186 -7.45 45.85 -5.27
N GLU A 187 -6.82 47.00 -5.06
CA GLU A 187 -5.58 47.11 -4.29
C GLU A 187 -5.88 46.85 -2.81
N GLY A 188 -5.19 45.88 -2.21
CA GLY A 188 -5.24 45.63 -0.76
C GLY A 188 -5.68 44.23 -0.34
N GLY A 189 -5.04 43.18 -0.86
CA GLY A 189 -5.12 41.83 -0.30
C GLY A 189 -3.75 41.41 0.20
N GLU A 190 -3.58 41.26 1.51
CA GLU A 190 -2.42 40.57 2.08
C GLU A 190 -2.29 39.20 1.39
N ALA A 191 -1.10 38.92 0.85
CA ALA A 191 -0.77 37.59 0.37
C ALA A 191 -0.97 36.61 1.54
N VAL A 192 -2.06 35.83 1.49
CA VAL A 192 -2.28 34.71 2.39
C VAL A 192 -1.12 33.77 2.17
N LYS A 193 -0.11 33.83 3.03
CA LYS A 193 0.93 32.80 3.13
C LYS A 193 0.20 31.52 3.47
N VAL A 194 -0.08 30.69 2.47
CA VAL A 194 -0.48 29.30 2.69
C VAL A 194 0.71 28.64 3.37
N THR A 195 0.69 28.60 4.70
CA THR A 195 1.64 27.82 5.47
C THR A 195 1.33 26.36 5.17
N HIS A 196 2.15 25.74 4.31
CA HIS A 196 2.09 24.31 4.06
C HIS A 196 2.36 23.60 5.40
N HIS A 197 1.29 23.10 6.04
CA HIS A 197 1.41 22.35 7.28
C HIS A 197 1.30 20.88 6.92
N TRP A 198 2.30 20.10 7.29
CA TRP A 198 2.23 18.65 7.12
C TRP A 198 1.12 18.07 7.99
N THR A 199 0.40 17.11 7.43
CA THR A 199 -0.52 16.23 8.17
C THR A 199 0.27 15.43 9.21
N ALA A 200 -0.43 14.90 10.22
CA ALA A 200 0.19 14.07 11.25
C ALA A 200 0.90 12.84 10.63
N SER A 201 0.30 12.21 9.61
CA SER A 201 0.92 11.08 8.90
C SER A 201 2.18 11.48 8.12
N GLN A 202 2.18 12.64 7.44
CA GLN A 202 3.40 13.15 6.77
C GLN A 202 4.51 13.43 7.79
N GLN A 203 4.19 13.97 8.96
CA GLN A 203 5.16 14.15 10.05
C GLN A 203 5.73 12.82 10.54
N ILE A 204 4.90 11.79 10.68
CA ILE A 204 5.35 10.44 11.04
C ILE A 204 6.33 9.89 9.99
N ILE A 205 6.02 10.03 8.70
CA ILE A 205 6.91 9.60 7.62
C ILE A 205 8.24 10.34 7.69
N ASN A 206 8.22 11.67 7.85
CA ASN A 206 9.43 12.46 7.97
C ASN A 206 10.28 12.06 9.19
N ASN A 207 9.66 11.85 10.35
CA ASN A 207 10.37 11.44 11.56
C ASN A 207 11.06 10.07 11.39
N ASN A 208 10.49 9.19 10.57
CA ASN A 208 11.05 7.89 10.24
C ASN A 208 11.93 7.88 8.99
N PHE A 209 12.08 9.03 8.30
CA PHE A 209 12.75 9.12 7.01
C PHE A 209 14.16 8.53 7.01
N PRO A 210 15.07 8.86 7.96
CA PRO A 210 16.44 8.33 7.91
C PRO A 210 16.49 6.80 7.97
N SER A 211 15.66 6.20 8.83
CA SER A 211 15.58 4.75 9.00
C SER A 211 14.98 4.07 7.76
N LEU A 212 13.88 4.61 7.24
CA LEU A 212 13.23 4.07 6.04
C LEU A 212 14.13 4.21 4.81
N ALA A 213 14.77 5.37 4.62
CA ALA A 213 15.70 5.59 3.52
C ALA A 213 16.89 4.64 3.58
N ALA A 214 17.47 4.42 4.76
CA ALA A 214 18.57 3.47 4.94
C ALA A 214 18.16 2.02 4.59
N LEU A 215 17.00 1.57 5.07
CA LEU A 215 16.48 0.23 4.76
C LEU A 215 16.16 0.07 3.28
N LEU A 216 15.59 1.09 2.63
CA LEU A 216 15.30 1.07 1.20
C LEU A 216 16.59 1.09 0.37
N LEU A 217 17.59 1.90 0.71
CA LEU A 217 18.88 1.90 0.01
C LEU A 217 19.63 0.57 0.16
N LEU A 218 19.60 -0.02 1.36
CA LEU A 218 20.15 -1.37 1.60
C LEU A 218 19.40 -2.43 0.77
N SER A 219 18.07 -2.32 0.70
CA SER A 219 17.24 -3.21 -0.11
C SER A 219 17.52 -3.05 -1.60
N TYR A 220 17.73 -1.82 -2.08
CA TYR A 220 18.09 -1.53 -3.47
C TYR A 220 19.40 -2.23 -3.85
N GLY A 221 20.48 -2.01 -3.08
CA GLY A 221 21.76 -2.66 -3.31
C GLY A 221 21.68 -4.18 -3.25
N SER A 222 20.86 -4.72 -2.35
CA SER A 222 20.64 -6.16 -2.22
C SER A 222 19.83 -6.77 -3.36
N TYR A 223 19.01 -5.96 -4.05
CA TYR A 223 18.17 -6.41 -5.16
C TYR A 223 18.79 -6.26 -6.55
N VAL A 224 19.97 -5.65 -6.68
CA VAL A 224 20.69 -5.60 -7.95
C VAL A 224 20.92 -7.03 -8.48
N GLY A 225 20.44 -7.31 -9.69
CA GLY A 225 20.51 -8.65 -10.31
C GLY A 225 19.59 -9.71 -9.68
N VAL A 226 18.69 -9.34 -8.77
CA VAL A 226 17.73 -10.25 -8.15
C VAL A 226 16.46 -10.35 -8.99
N VAL A 227 16.04 -11.58 -9.30
CA VAL A 227 14.81 -11.83 -10.03
C VAL A 227 13.59 -11.84 -9.10
N ALA A 228 12.43 -11.53 -9.66
CA ALA A 228 11.16 -11.56 -8.92
C ALA A 228 10.86 -12.95 -8.33
N PRO A 229 10.11 -13.02 -7.20
CA PRO A 229 9.65 -14.30 -6.69
C PRO A 229 8.73 -14.97 -7.71
N LEU A 230 9.12 -16.16 -8.19
CA LEU A 230 8.16 -17.08 -8.80
C LEU A 230 7.17 -17.43 -7.69
N HIS A 231 5.87 -17.15 -7.87
CA HIS A 231 4.83 -17.50 -6.89
C HIS A 231 4.82 -19.03 -6.66
N GLN A 232 5.63 -19.52 -5.74
CA GLN A 232 5.47 -20.84 -5.16
C GLN A 232 4.35 -20.73 -4.15
N THR A 233 3.15 -21.13 -4.57
CA THR A 233 2.08 -21.42 -3.62
C THR A 233 2.63 -22.35 -2.55
N ALA A 234 2.59 -21.93 -1.30
CA ALA A 234 2.92 -22.79 -0.16
C ALA A 234 2.01 -24.02 -0.17
N SER A 235 2.49 -25.12 -0.75
CA SER A 235 2.24 -26.51 -0.38
C SER A 235 2.80 -27.42 -1.47
N ALA A 236 3.97 -28.00 -1.22
CA ALA A 236 4.52 -29.10 -2.02
C ALA A 236 3.69 -30.41 -1.91
N ASN A 237 2.47 -30.37 -1.34
CA ASN A 237 1.64 -31.54 -1.09
C ASN A 237 0.20 -31.46 -1.65
N SER A 238 -0.14 -30.49 -2.51
CA SER A 238 -1.44 -30.52 -3.21
C SER A 238 -1.28 -30.89 -4.68
N LYS A 239 -1.88 -32.00 -5.10
CA LYS A 239 -2.04 -32.44 -6.50
C LYS A 239 -3.00 -31.52 -7.28
N SER A 240 -2.80 -30.21 -7.24
CA SER A 240 -3.66 -29.22 -7.91
C SER A 240 -2.87 -28.24 -8.80
N ALA A 241 -1.86 -28.76 -9.51
CA ALA A 241 -1.06 -28.02 -10.50
C ALA A 241 -1.87 -27.42 -11.67
N PHE A 242 -3.18 -27.63 -11.75
CA PHE A 242 -4.06 -27.16 -12.83
C PHE A 242 -4.86 -25.89 -12.53
N ASN A 243 -4.79 -25.33 -11.31
CA ASN A 243 -5.47 -24.07 -10.95
C ASN A 243 -4.50 -22.90 -10.71
N PHE A 244 -3.30 -22.95 -11.31
CA PHE A 244 -2.38 -21.82 -11.30
C PHE A 244 -2.91 -20.73 -12.23
N ILE A 245 -3.57 -19.72 -11.65
CA ILE A 245 -3.81 -18.45 -12.34
C ILE A 245 -2.69 -17.51 -11.84
N PRO A 246 -1.58 -17.36 -12.57
CA PRO A 246 -0.58 -16.37 -12.22
C PRO A 246 -1.26 -14.99 -12.23
N ASN A 247 -1.06 -14.21 -11.16
CA ASN A 247 -1.36 -12.78 -11.23
C ASN A 247 -0.54 -12.24 -12.43
N ARG A 248 -1.21 -11.79 -13.49
CA ARG A 248 -0.55 -11.47 -14.77
C ARG A 248 0.54 -10.39 -14.57
N GLY A 249 0.37 -9.50 -13.58
CA GLY A 249 1.36 -8.49 -13.21
C GLY A 249 2.53 -9.00 -12.34
N ALA A 250 2.47 -10.20 -11.77
CA ALA A 250 3.56 -10.74 -10.96
C ALA A 250 4.84 -10.97 -11.78
N THR A 251 4.68 -11.27 -13.08
CA THR A 251 5.79 -11.49 -14.02
C THR A 251 6.51 -10.21 -14.44
N THR A 252 5.92 -9.03 -14.18
CA THR A 252 6.49 -7.73 -14.51
C THR A 252 7.14 -7.03 -13.32
N LEU A 253 7.11 -7.63 -12.13
CA LEU A 253 7.75 -7.06 -10.95
C LEU A 253 9.27 -7.13 -11.09
N VAL A 254 9.93 -5.99 -10.90
CA VAL A 254 11.38 -5.89 -10.86
C VAL A 254 11.75 -5.38 -9.46
N PRO A 255 12.35 -6.20 -8.57
CA PRO A 255 12.58 -5.85 -7.16
C PRO A 255 13.33 -4.52 -6.97
N THR A 256 14.35 -4.24 -7.76
CA THR A 256 15.08 -2.95 -7.73
C THR A 256 14.17 -1.76 -8.06
N LYS A 257 13.34 -1.89 -9.10
CA LYS A 257 12.39 -0.84 -9.52
C LYS A 257 11.34 -0.59 -8.44
N VAL A 258 10.84 -1.66 -7.80
CA VAL A 258 9.90 -1.54 -6.67
C VAL A 258 10.51 -0.73 -5.52
N VAL A 259 11.77 -1.01 -5.15
CA VAL A 259 12.47 -0.24 -4.12
C VAL A 259 12.68 1.21 -4.52
N LEU A 260 13.12 1.48 -5.76
CA LEU A 260 13.33 2.85 -6.23
C LEU A 260 12.03 3.66 -6.24
N LEU A 261 10.92 3.06 -6.65
CA LEU A 261 9.60 3.70 -6.60
C LEU A 261 9.14 3.98 -5.15
N CYS A 262 9.47 3.07 -4.23
CA CYS A 262 9.22 3.30 -2.80
C CYS A 262 10.05 4.44 -2.25
N LEU A 263 11.34 4.49 -2.61
CA LEU A 263 12.25 5.55 -2.21
C LEU A 263 11.82 6.91 -2.79
N GLN A 264 11.41 6.94 -4.06
CA GLN A 264 10.80 8.13 -4.68
C GLN A 264 9.57 8.58 -3.89
N SER A 265 8.66 7.65 -3.57
CA SER A 265 7.45 7.98 -2.80
C SER A 265 7.79 8.54 -1.41
N LEU A 266 8.81 7.99 -0.74
CA LEU A 266 9.28 8.49 0.55
C LEU A 266 9.83 9.93 0.43
N VAL A 267 10.60 10.21 -0.61
CA VAL A 267 11.18 11.54 -0.87
C VAL A 267 10.10 12.55 -1.27
N ASP A 268 9.09 12.14 -2.05
CA ASP A 268 7.96 12.98 -2.44
C ASP A 268 7.12 13.41 -1.23
N VAL A 269 6.99 12.55 -0.21
CA VAL A 269 6.27 12.90 1.04
C VAL A 269 7.01 13.98 1.85
N ILE A 270 8.35 13.94 1.88
CA ILE A 270 9.16 14.93 2.61
C ILE A 270 9.52 16.16 1.77
N GLU A 271 9.09 16.21 0.51
CA GLU A 271 9.25 17.35 -0.40
C GLU A 271 10.71 17.71 -0.72
N CYS A 272 11.61 16.73 -0.78
CA CYS A 272 13.03 16.97 -1.08
C CYS A 272 13.33 16.97 -2.59
N GLU A 273 13.24 18.14 -3.23
CA GLU A 273 13.36 18.29 -4.69
C GLU A 273 14.68 17.76 -5.29
N SER A 274 15.80 17.97 -4.60
CA SER A 274 17.13 17.52 -5.05
C SER A 274 17.19 15.99 -5.18
N LEU A 275 16.67 15.28 -4.16
CA LEU A 275 16.61 13.82 -4.17
C LEU A 275 15.57 13.30 -5.17
N CYS A 276 14.41 13.96 -5.31
CA CYS A 276 13.40 13.59 -6.32
C CYS A 276 14.00 13.59 -7.74
N THR A 277 14.82 14.59 -8.06
CA THR A 277 15.42 14.73 -9.39
C THR A 277 16.38 13.59 -9.70
N VAL A 278 17.23 13.20 -8.73
CA VAL A 278 18.20 12.11 -8.89
C VAL A 278 17.56 10.74 -8.91
N LEU A 279 16.53 10.52 -8.08
CA LEU A 279 15.78 9.27 -8.11
C LEU A 279 14.99 9.13 -9.42
N GLY A 280 14.36 10.20 -9.87
CA GLY A 280 13.63 10.24 -11.14
C GLY A 280 14.51 9.97 -12.36
N SER A 281 15.75 10.46 -12.37
CA SER A 281 16.71 10.13 -13.44
C SER A 281 17.12 8.66 -13.38
N LYS A 282 17.42 8.11 -12.20
CA LYS A 282 17.81 6.70 -12.03
C LYS A 282 16.69 5.73 -12.41
N ILE A 283 15.43 6.04 -12.08
CA ILE A 283 14.28 5.19 -12.44
C ILE A 283 14.09 5.09 -13.96
N ARG A 284 14.45 6.14 -14.71
CA ARG A 284 14.32 6.19 -16.18
C ARG A 284 15.46 5.48 -16.90
N ASP A 285 16.62 5.36 -16.28
CA ASP A 285 17.78 4.69 -16.86
C ASP A 285 17.76 3.19 -16.53
N GLU A 286 17.05 2.41 -17.35
CA GLU A 286 16.89 0.96 -17.15
C GLU A 286 18.18 0.16 -17.40
N ASN A 287 19.26 0.79 -17.92
CA ASN A 287 20.51 0.11 -18.28
C ASN A 287 21.70 0.48 -17.38
N ASP A 288 21.57 1.51 -16.54
CA ASP A 288 22.63 1.91 -15.62
C ASP A 288 22.51 1.16 -14.28
N ASP A 289 23.08 -0.03 -14.22
CA ASP A 289 23.21 -0.79 -12.97
C ASP A 289 24.38 -0.30 -12.09
N ASN A 290 25.01 0.85 -12.40
CA ASN A 290 26.14 1.33 -11.62
C ASN A 290 25.69 1.92 -10.28
N LEU A 291 25.57 1.02 -9.30
CA LEU A 291 25.23 1.32 -7.91
C LEU A 291 26.19 2.35 -7.30
N GLU A 292 27.49 2.29 -7.62
CA GLU A 292 28.50 3.19 -7.04
C GLU A 292 28.28 4.64 -7.45
N ILE A 293 28.02 4.90 -8.75
CA ILE A 293 27.76 6.25 -9.26
C ILE A 293 26.49 6.83 -8.63
N PHE A 294 25.45 6.00 -8.52
CA PHE A 294 24.18 6.43 -7.92
C PHE A 294 24.34 6.76 -6.42
N LEU A 295 25.01 5.90 -5.65
CA LEU A 295 25.25 6.14 -4.23
C LEU A 295 26.16 7.35 -4.01
N HIS A 296 27.16 7.57 -4.87
CA HIS A 296 28.00 8.76 -4.84
C HIS A 296 27.17 10.03 -5.06
N THR A 297 26.29 10.04 -6.06
CA THR A 297 25.40 11.17 -6.38
C THR A 297 24.46 11.49 -5.21
N ILE A 298 23.90 10.46 -4.56
CA ILE A 298 23.08 10.65 -3.35
C ILE A 298 23.93 11.23 -2.20
N SER A 299 25.15 10.73 -2.00
CA SER A 299 26.03 11.23 -0.94
C SER A 299 26.42 12.70 -1.15
N GLU A 300 26.61 13.13 -2.39
CA GLU A 300 26.92 14.54 -2.70
C GLU A 300 25.75 15.48 -2.41
N ILE A 301 24.51 15.01 -2.52
CA ILE A 301 23.30 15.81 -2.21
C ILE A 301 23.07 15.94 -0.70
N ILE A 302 23.50 14.93 0.07
CA ILE A 302 23.30 14.88 1.52
C ILE A 302 24.44 15.58 2.29
N ALA A 303 25.61 15.74 1.67
CA ALA A 303 26.80 16.39 2.25
C ALA A 303 26.67 17.93 2.32
#